data_AF-A0A7J8J1X5-F1
#
_entry.id   AF-A0A7J8J1X5-F1
#
_cell.length_a   1.000
_cell.length_b   1.000
_cell.length_c   1.000
_cell.angle_alpha   90.00
_cell.angle_beta   90.00
_cell.angle_gamma   90.00
#
_symmetry.space_group_name_H-M   'P 1'
#
loop_
_entity.id
_entity.type
_entity.pdbx_description
1 polymer ?
#
loop_
_entity_poly.entity_id
_entity_poly.type
_entity_poly.pdbx_seq_one_letter_code
_entity_poly.pdbx_strand_id
1 'polypeptide(L)'
;MEIIRSNFKTNLHKVYQAIEEADFFAIDGEFSGISDGPSVTALTNGFDTPEERYQKLKKHSMDFLLFQFGLCTFKYDYINSKSSPDVKFVCQSSSIDFLASQGFDFNKVFHNGIPYLNQEEERQLREQYDEKRLQSKGAGALSYVSPNTSKCPVTIPEDQKKFIDQVVEKIEDLLQSEENMNLDLDPCTGFQRKLIYQTLSWKKSAT
;
A
#
# COMPACT_ATOMS: atom_id res chain seq x y z
N MET A 1 2.61 -12.37 -18.87
CA MET A 1 3.50 -11.23 -18.50
C MET A 1 3.98 -11.47 -17.09
N GLU A 2 5.25 -11.20 -16.80
CA GLU A 2 5.78 -11.28 -15.43
C GLU A 2 5.46 -9.98 -14.68
N ILE A 3 4.48 -10.01 -13.78
CA ILE A 3 4.05 -8.85 -13.00
C ILE A 3 4.58 -8.96 -11.57
N ILE A 4 5.38 -7.98 -11.17
CA ILE A 4 6.01 -7.87 -9.85
C ILE A 4 5.81 -6.44 -9.31
N ARG A 5 6.17 -6.17 -8.05
CA ARG A 5 5.93 -4.89 -7.38
C ARG A 5 6.32 -3.66 -8.19
N SER A 6 7.50 -3.68 -8.81
CA SER A 6 8.04 -2.53 -9.55
C SER A 6 7.24 -2.18 -10.82
N ASN A 7 6.56 -3.16 -11.42
CA ASN A 7 5.86 -2.99 -12.69
C ASN A 7 4.34 -3.19 -12.57
N PHE A 8 3.82 -3.45 -11.37
CA PHE A 8 2.40 -3.69 -11.13
C PHE A 8 1.55 -2.49 -11.53
N LYS A 9 1.84 -1.30 -10.99
CA LYS A 9 1.03 -0.10 -11.24
C LYS A 9 1.03 0.32 -12.71
N THR A 10 2.16 0.18 -13.40
CA THR A 10 2.28 0.54 -14.81
C THR A 10 1.56 -0.44 -15.73
N ASN A 11 1.42 -1.73 -15.35
CA ASN A 11 0.71 -2.72 -16.15
C ASN A 11 -0.74 -2.95 -15.70
N LEU A 12 -1.18 -2.39 -14.58
CA LEU A 12 -2.52 -2.60 -14.03
C LEU A 12 -3.64 -2.25 -15.02
N HIS A 13 -3.46 -1.19 -15.83
CA HIS A 13 -4.42 -0.84 -16.88
C HIS A 13 -4.58 -1.95 -17.94
N LYS A 14 -3.49 -2.64 -18.31
CA LYS A 14 -3.54 -3.76 -19.26
C LYS A 14 -4.24 -4.97 -18.66
N VAL A 15 -4.04 -5.20 -17.36
CA VAL A 15 -4.74 -6.27 -16.64
C VAL A 15 -6.24 -6.00 -16.61
N TYR A 16 -6.66 -4.76 -16.29
CA TYR A 16 -8.07 -4.39 -16.35
C TYR A 16 -8.65 -4.54 -17.75
N GLN A 17 -7.95 -4.07 -18.78
CA GLN A 17 -8.39 -4.21 -20.16
C GLN A 17 -8.54 -5.70 -20.56
N ALA A 18 -7.55 -6.54 -20.24
CA ALA A 18 -7.61 -7.96 -20.54
C ALA A 18 -8.76 -8.68 -19.80
N ILE A 19 -9.09 -8.24 -18.57
CA ILE A 19 -10.23 -8.75 -17.81
C ILE A 19 -11.54 -8.29 -18.45
N GLU A 20 -11.66 -7.01 -18.80
CA GLU A 20 -12.87 -6.44 -19.39
C GLU A 20 -13.20 -7.05 -20.76
N GLU A 21 -12.19 -7.36 -21.57
CA GLU A 21 -12.37 -7.87 -22.93
C GLU A 21 -12.51 -9.38 -23.05
N ALA A 22 -12.28 -10.14 -21.97
CA ALA A 22 -12.29 -11.60 -22.02
C ALA A 22 -13.71 -12.18 -21.93
N ASP A 23 -13.90 -13.34 -22.55
CA ASP A 23 -15.10 -14.16 -22.37
C ASP A 23 -15.00 -15.02 -21.10
N PHE A 24 -13.81 -15.54 -20.80
CA PHE A 24 -13.55 -16.30 -19.59
C PHE A 24 -12.10 -16.23 -19.14
N PHE A 25 -11.85 -16.71 -17.92
CA PHE A 25 -10.54 -16.74 -17.29
C PHE A 25 -10.16 -18.17 -16.88
N ALA A 26 -8.87 -18.46 -16.91
CA ALA A 26 -8.29 -19.56 -16.16
C ALA A 26 -7.34 -18.98 -15.11
N ILE A 27 -7.42 -19.50 -13.89
CA ILE A 27 -6.56 -19.10 -12.78
C ILE A 27 -5.81 -20.32 -12.24
N ASP A 28 -4.59 -20.08 -11.79
CA ASP A 28 -3.76 -21.09 -11.14
C ASP A 28 -2.92 -20.42 -10.03
N GLY A 29 -2.51 -21.19 -9.03
CA GLY A 29 -1.85 -20.65 -7.85
C GLY A 29 -0.70 -21.51 -7.37
N GLU A 30 0.45 -20.87 -7.10
CA GLU A 30 1.59 -21.52 -6.46
C GLU A 30 1.64 -21.19 -4.97
N PHE A 31 1.70 -22.24 -4.16
CA PHE A 31 1.65 -22.16 -2.70
C PHE A 31 3.02 -22.43 -2.08
N SER A 32 3.29 -21.84 -0.90
CA SER A 32 4.50 -22.11 -0.10
C SER A 32 4.56 -23.51 0.49
N GLY A 33 3.45 -24.25 0.43
CA GLY A 33 3.34 -25.64 0.83
C GLY A 33 1.89 -26.12 0.68
N ILE A 34 1.66 -27.39 1.00
CA ILE A 34 0.38 -28.07 0.73
C ILE A 34 -0.27 -28.58 2.03
N SER A 35 0.51 -29.07 3.00
CA SER A 35 0.02 -29.54 4.29
C SER A 35 1.06 -29.38 5.40
N ASP A 36 0.59 -29.01 6.59
CA ASP A 36 1.39 -28.74 7.79
C ASP A 36 1.48 -29.90 8.79
N GLY A 37 1.01 -31.11 8.45
CA GLY A 37 1.09 -32.25 9.37
C GLY A 37 0.55 -33.57 8.85
N PRO A 38 -0.77 -33.73 8.63
CA PRO A 38 -1.34 -34.96 8.09
C PRO A 38 -0.85 -35.19 6.65
N SER A 39 -0.70 -36.44 6.21
CA SER A 39 -0.40 -36.68 4.78
C SER A 39 -1.55 -36.13 3.91
N VAL A 40 -1.26 -35.76 2.66
CA VAL A 40 -2.28 -35.30 1.70
C VAL A 40 -3.45 -36.30 1.60
N THR A 41 -3.15 -37.60 1.72
CA THR A 41 -4.14 -38.68 1.76
C THR A 41 -5.07 -38.62 2.99
N ALA A 42 -4.56 -38.19 4.14
CA ALA A 42 -5.36 -38.02 5.36
C ALA A 42 -6.25 -36.76 5.30
N LEU A 43 -5.81 -35.71 4.59
CA LEU A 43 -6.60 -34.50 4.35
C LEU A 43 -7.70 -34.67 3.30
N THR A 44 -7.55 -35.65 2.42
CA THR A 44 -8.46 -35.91 1.29
C THR A 44 -9.18 -37.25 1.41
N ASN A 45 -9.46 -37.69 2.65
CA ASN A 45 -10.15 -38.94 2.88
C ASN A 45 -11.49 -38.97 2.11
N GLY A 46 -11.70 -40.03 1.33
CA GLY A 46 -12.87 -40.20 0.46
C GLY A 46 -14.20 -40.34 1.22
N PHE A 47 -14.14 -40.59 2.53
CA PHE A 47 -15.32 -40.67 3.40
C PHE A 47 -15.70 -39.35 4.07
N ASP A 48 -14.89 -38.30 3.94
CA ASP A 48 -15.21 -37.00 4.54
C ASP A 48 -16.43 -36.38 3.83
N THR A 49 -17.35 -35.84 4.63
CA THR A 49 -18.35 -34.91 4.12
C THR A 49 -17.69 -33.63 3.60
N PRO A 50 -18.36 -32.85 2.74
CA PRO A 50 -17.83 -31.57 2.26
C PRO A 50 -17.43 -30.61 3.39
N GLU A 51 -18.20 -30.57 4.48
CA GLU A 51 -17.92 -29.72 5.65
C GLU A 51 -16.66 -30.20 6.39
N GLU A 52 -16.54 -31.50 6.65
CA GLU A 52 -15.35 -32.07 7.32
C GLU A 52 -14.09 -31.82 6.51
N ARG A 53 -14.18 -31.98 5.18
CA ARG A 53 -13.07 -31.69 4.27
C ARG A 53 -12.69 -30.21 4.31
N TYR A 54 -13.67 -29.31 4.27
CA TYR A 54 -13.42 -27.87 4.39
C TYR A 54 -12.71 -27.52 5.70
N GLN A 55 -13.18 -28.03 6.84
CA GLN A 55 -12.55 -27.73 8.13
C GLN A 55 -11.12 -28.27 8.22
N LYS A 56 -10.84 -29.45 7.67
CA LYS A 56 -9.48 -30.00 7.59
C LYS A 56 -8.57 -29.13 6.74
N LEU A 57 -8.98 -28.77 5.53
CA LEU A 57 -8.19 -27.92 4.63
C LEU A 57 -7.98 -26.52 5.22
N LYS A 58 -9.01 -25.94 5.82
CA LYS A 58 -8.92 -24.65 6.50
C LYS A 58 -7.87 -24.68 7.61
N LYS A 59 -7.84 -25.76 8.39
CA LYS A 59 -6.92 -25.92 9.53
C LYS A 59 -5.48 -26.21 9.09
N HIS A 60 -5.29 -26.97 8.03
CA HIS A 60 -3.98 -27.57 7.69
C HIS A 60 -3.33 -27.01 6.43
N SER A 61 -4.02 -26.14 5.69
CA SER A 61 -3.54 -25.62 4.40
C SER A 61 -3.59 -24.09 4.28
N MET A 62 -4.31 -23.38 5.15
CA MET A 62 -4.43 -21.91 5.06
C MET A 62 -3.24 -21.14 5.64
N ASP A 63 -2.35 -21.82 6.35
CA ASP A 63 -1.10 -21.23 6.83
C ASP A 63 -0.05 -21.09 5.72
N PHE A 64 -0.27 -21.74 4.56
CA PHE A 64 0.58 -21.59 3.38
C PHE A 64 0.19 -20.35 2.57
N LEU A 65 1.22 -19.65 2.10
CA LEU A 65 1.05 -18.46 1.29
C LEU A 65 0.85 -18.84 -0.17
N LEU A 66 -0.23 -18.35 -0.78
CA LEU A 66 -0.34 -18.24 -2.24
C LEU A 66 0.52 -17.06 -2.69
N PHE A 67 1.68 -17.32 -3.28
CA PHE A 67 2.65 -16.26 -3.60
C PHE A 67 2.78 -15.96 -5.09
N GLN A 68 2.28 -16.85 -5.95
CA GLN A 68 2.15 -16.60 -7.38
C GLN A 68 0.72 -16.88 -7.79
N PHE A 69 0.09 -15.92 -8.45
CA PHE A 69 -1.25 -16.04 -9.00
C PHE A 69 -1.16 -15.97 -10.52
N GLY A 70 -1.34 -17.11 -11.17
CA GLY A 70 -1.48 -17.22 -12.62
C GLY A 70 -2.88 -16.78 -13.05
N LEU A 71 -2.93 -15.84 -13.99
CA LEU A 71 -4.17 -15.40 -14.65
C LEU A 71 -3.99 -15.48 -16.15
N CYS A 72 -4.88 -16.23 -16.80
CA CYS A 72 -5.01 -16.29 -18.25
C CYS A 72 -6.39 -15.81 -18.68
N THR A 73 -6.43 -14.91 -19.65
CA THR A 73 -7.65 -14.29 -20.20
C THR A 73 -7.90 -14.81 -21.61
N PHE A 74 -9.11 -15.32 -21.88
CA PHE A 74 -9.47 -15.86 -23.18
C PHE A 74 -10.58 -15.04 -23.81
N LYS A 75 -10.36 -14.64 -25.05
CA LYS A 75 -11.33 -13.93 -25.87
C LYS A 75 -11.46 -14.68 -27.19
N TYR A 76 -12.67 -15.10 -27.50
CA TYR A 76 -13.02 -15.80 -28.71
C TYR A 76 -13.22 -14.78 -29.83
N ASP A 77 -12.27 -14.76 -30.78
CA ASP A 77 -12.37 -13.93 -31.98
C ASP A 77 -13.09 -14.68 -33.09
N TYR A 78 -14.31 -14.25 -33.42
CA TYR A 78 -15.16 -14.86 -34.45
C TYR A 78 -14.59 -14.69 -35.87
N ILE A 79 -13.60 -13.81 -36.09
CA ILE A 79 -13.16 -13.38 -37.43
C ILE A 79 -12.05 -14.27 -38.02
N ASN A 80 -11.44 -15.17 -37.24
CA ASN A 80 -10.36 -16.07 -37.71
C ASN A 80 -10.60 -17.55 -37.36
N SER A 81 -11.62 -18.16 -37.94
CA SER A 81 -11.76 -19.63 -37.97
C SER A 81 -10.83 -20.25 -39.03
N LYS A 82 -9.51 -20.15 -38.82
CA LYS A 82 -8.54 -21.04 -39.48
C LYS A 82 -7.91 -21.96 -38.43
N SER A 83 -8.25 -23.24 -38.58
CA SER A 83 -7.75 -24.43 -37.87
C SER A 83 -6.27 -24.35 -37.44
N SER A 84 -5.98 -24.61 -36.15
CA SER A 84 -4.71 -25.19 -35.64
C SER A 84 -4.81 -25.54 -34.12
N PRO A 85 -3.95 -26.43 -33.56
CA PRO A 85 -4.38 -27.67 -32.89
C PRO A 85 -4.53 -27.66 -31.36
N ASP A 86 -5.16 -28.73 -30.88
CA ASP A 86 -5.38 -29.16 -29.49
C ASP A 86 -4.06 -29.43 -28.75
N VAL A 87 -3.78 -28.67 -27.69
CA VAL A 87 -2.63 -28.85 -26.80
C VAL A 87 -3.13 -29.38 -25.45
N LYS A 88 -2.71 -30.60 -25.10
CA LYS A 88 -2.96 -31.23 -23.80
C LYS A 88 -1.70 -31.16 -22.94
N PHE A 89 -1.86 -30.96 -21.64
CA PHE A 89 -0.78 -31.13 -20.66
C PHE A 89 -1.29 -31.76 -19.35
N VAL A 90 -0.37 -32.39 -18.61
CA VAL A 90 -0.59 -33.07 -17.31
C VAL A 90 0.63 -32.75 -16.42
N CYS A 91 0.44 -32.64 -15.10
CA CYS A 91 1.55 -32.44 -14.15
C CYS A 91 1.36 -33.23 -12.85
N GLN A 92 2.45 -33.76 -12.28
CA GLN A 92 2.46 -34.59 -11.07
C GLN A 92 3.75 -34.41 -10.19
N SER A 93 3.50 -34.27 -8.90
CA SER A 93 4.23 -34.60 -7.64
C SER A 93 5.66 -34.16 -7.29
N SER A 94 6.57 -33.68 -8.14
CA SER A 94 7.92 -33.25 -7.69
C SER A 94 8.13 -31.72 -7.57
N SER A 95 7.05 -30.97 -7.36
CA SER A 95 6.92 -29.54 -7.68
C SER A 95 7.94 -28.56 -7.05
N ILE A 96 8.58 -28.85 -5.91
CA ILE A 96 9.55 -27.91 -5.26
C ILE A 96 10.94 -27.97 -5.92
N ASP A 97 11.45 -29.18 -6.19
CA ASP A 97 12.72 -29.38 -6.94
C ASP A 97 12.52 -29.06 -8.43
N PHE A 98 11.29 -29.22 -8.92
CA PHE A 98 10.86 -28.76 -10.24
C PHE A 98 10.90 -27.23 -10.34
N LEU A 99 10.29 -26.46 -9.45
CA LEU A 99 10.33 -24.98 -9.53
C LEU A 99 11.78 -24.45 -9.50
N ALA A 100 12.64 -25.02 -8.63
CA ALA A 100 14.07 -24.68 -8.62
C ALA A 100 14.80 -25.09 -9.93
N SER A 101 14.52 -26.28 -10.49
CA SER A 101 15.12 -26.76 -11.75
C SER A 101 14.52 -26.14 -13.02
N GLN A 102 13.33 -25.53 -12.94
CA GLN A 102 12.68 -24.77 -14.02
C GLN A 102 13.01 -23.27 -13.98
N GLY A 103 13.90 -22.82 -13.08
CA GLY A 103 14.35 -21.43 -13.01
C GLY A 103 13.37 -20.47 -12.32
N PHE A 104 12.56 -20.96 -11.37
CA PHE A 104 11.71 -20.11 -10.54
C PHE A 104 12.56 -19.14 -9.72
N ASP A 105 12.32 -17.85 -9.89
CA ASP A 105 13.09 -16.79 -9.23
C ASP A 105 12.40 -16.35 -7.94
N PHE A 106 12.80 -16.95 -6.83
CA PHE A 106 12.30 -16.63 -5.49
C PHE A 106 12.51 -15.16 -5.08
N ASN A 107 13.45 -14.42 -5.68
CA ASN A 107 13.61 -12.99 -5.41
C ASN A 107 12.39 -12.18 -5.91
N LYS A 108 11.69 -12.66 -6.94
CA LYS A 108 10.45 -12.05 -7.40
C LYS A 108 9.34 -12.12 -6.36
N VAL A 109 9.37 -13.14 -5.51
CA VAL A 109 8.42 -13.32 -4.41
C VAL A 109 8.84 -12.53 -3.18
N PHE A 110 10.01 -12.85 -2.61
CA PHE A 110 10.39 -12.34 -1.29
C PHE A 110 10.92 -10.91 -1.32
N HIS A 111 11.53 -10.47 -2.42
CA HIS A 111 12.05 -9.11 -2.54
C HIS A 111 11.12 -8.21 -3.33
N ASN A 112 10.48 -8.73 -4.39
CA ASN A 112 9.68 -7.94 -5.32
C ASN A 112 8.20 -8.34 -5.37
N GLY A 113 7.70 -9.08 -4.37
CA GLY A 113 6.31 -9.47 -4.27
C GLY A 113 5.38 -8.26 -4.21
N ILE A 114 4.25 -8.36 -4.89
CA ILE A 114 3.21 -7.33 -4.87
C ILE A 114 2.51 -7.41 -3.50
N PRO A 115 2.49 -6.33 -2.70
CA PRO A 115 1.76 -6.34 -1.45
C PRO A 115 0.25 -6.39 -1.71
N TYR A 116 -0.48 -7.05 -0.83
CA TYR A 116 -1.93 -7.11 -0.84
C TYR A 116 -2.48 -6.87 0.56
N LEU A 117 -3.74 -6.43 0.63
CA LEU A 117 -4.53 -6.34 1.85
C LEU A 117 -5.84 -7.06 1.61
N ASN A 118 -6.36 -7.70 2.64
CA ASN A 118 -7.74 -8.18 2.61
C ASN A 118 -8.72 -7.01 2.85
N GLN A 119 -10.01 -7.29 2.67
CA GLN A 119 -11.06 -6.28 2.77
C GLN A 119 -11.09 -5.55 4.13
N GLU A 120 -10.83 -6.27 5.22
CA GLU A 120 -10.91 -5.71 6.58
C GLU A 120 -9.66 -4.89 6.91
N GLU A 121 -8.49 -5.36 6.50
CA GLU A 121 -7.23 -4.61 6.62
C GLU A 121 -7.28 -3.30 5.82
N GLU A 122 -7.83 -3.32 4.60
CA GLU A 122 -8.01 -2.12 3.79
C GLU A 122 -8.93 -1.11 4.49
N ARG A 123 -10.07 -1.58 5.03
CA ARG A 123 -11.02 -0.73 5.75
C ARG A 123 -10.35 -0.03 6.94
N GLN A 124 -9.69 -0.81 7.79
CA GLN A 124 -9.00 -0.29 8.98
C GLN A 124 -7.91 0.72 8.61
N LEU A 125 -7.12 0.44 7.57
CA LEU A 125 -6.08 1.34 7.13
C LEU A 125 -6.66 2.66 6.59
N ARG A 126 -7.75 2.61 5.82
CA ARG A 126 -8.45 3.81 5.34
C ARG A 126 -9.00 4.66 6.48
N GLU A 127 -9.65 4.03 7.45
CA GLU A 127 -10.18 4.69 8.65
C GLU A 127 -9.05 5.41 9.41
N GLN A 128 -7.91 4.75 9.65
CA GLN A 128 -6.76 5.37 10.31
C GLN A 128 -6.19 6.57 9.53
N TYR A 129 -6.17 6.51 8.19
CA TYR A 129 -5.73 7.64 7.36
C TYR A 129 -6.69 8.82 7.44
N ASP A 130 -8.00 8.55 7.42
CA ASP A 130 -9.03 9.57 7.52
C ASP A 130 -9.03 10.21 8.92
N GLU A 131 -8.85 9.44 9.99
CA GLU A 131 -8.66 9.94 11.35
C GLU A 131 -7.43 10.86 11.47
N LYS A 132 -6.27 10.44 10.95
CA LYS A 132 -5.05 11.28 10.93
C LYS A 132 -5.26 12.56 10.13
N ARG A 133 -5.99 12.49 9.02
CA ARG A 133 -6.31 13.65 8.18
C ARG A 133 -7.28 14.60 8.88
N LEU A 134 -8.27 14.09 9.61
CA LEU A 134 -9.19 14.88 10.42
C LEU A 134 -8.46 15.55 11.59
N GLN A 135 -7.56 14.84 12.28
CA GLN A 135 -6.67 15.41 13.29
C GLN A 135 -5.76 16.51 12.72
N SER A 136 -5.31 16.37 11.46
CA SER A 136 -4.48 17.37 10.79
C SER A 136 -5.28 18.60 10.30
N LYS A 137 -6.58 18.43 9.99
CA LYS A 137 -7.48 19.52 9.58
C LYS A 137 -8.11 20.26 10.76
N GLY A 138 -8.23 19.61 11.93
CA GLY A 138 -8.54 20.28 13.19
C GLY A 138 -7.30 20.98 13.71
N ALA A 139 -7.08 22.24 13.29
CA ALA A 139 -6.08 23.18 13.81
C ALA A 139 -4.83 22.51 14.42
N GLY A 140 -3.80 22.28 13.59
CA GLY A 140 -2.54 21.65 13.96
C GLY A 140 -2.05 21.95 15.37
N ALA A 141 -2.46 21.13 16.32
CA ALA A 141 -1.74 20.94 17.56
C ALA A 141 -0.51 20.12 17.18
N LEU A 142 0.50 20.81 16.63
CA LEU A 142 1.88 20.38 16.74
C LEU A 142 2.03 19.88 18.18
N SER A 143 2.55 18.68 18.37
CA SER A 143 2.70 17.97 19.66
C SER A 143 3.58 18.69 20.70
N TYR A 144 3.82 19.99 20.51
CA TYR A 144 4.46 20.96 21.39
C TYR A 144 3.50 21.97 22.01
N VAL A 145 2.18 21.71 22.02
CA VAL A 145 1.24 22.54 22.80
C VAL A 145 1.36 22.17 24.28
N SER A 146 2.13 22.97 25.03
CA SER A 146 2.04 23.00 26.50
C SER A 146 0.58 23.25 26.93
N PRO A 147 0.13 22.74 28.10
CA PRO A 147 -1.27 22.78 28.56
C PRO A 147 -1.93 24.17 28.72
N ASN A 148 -1.24 25.25 28.37
CA ASN A 148 -1.61 26.64 28.66
C ASN A 148 -1.78 27.51 27.39
N THR A 149 -2.37 26.99 26.32
CA THR A 149 -2.77 27.81 25.16
C THR A 149 -4.10 28.52 25.41
N SER A 150 -4.08 29.42 26.40
CA SER A 150 -4.98 30.58 26.34
C SER A 150 -4.63 31.39 25.08
N LYS A 151 -5.65 31.88 24.39
CA LYS A 151 -5.60 32.76 23.22
C LYS A 151 -5.01 34.14 23.58
N CYS A 152 -3.86 34.20 24.24
CA CYS A 152 -3.20 35.43 24.62
C CYS A 152 -2.07 35.76 23.64
N PRO A 153 -1.86 37.05 23.33
CA PRO A 153 -0.71 37.49 22.55
C PRO A 153 0.58 37.01 23.22
N VAL A 154 1.42 36.36 22.44
CA VAL A 154 2.69 35.80 22.90
C VAL A 154 3.66 36.93 23.18
N THR A 155 4.13 37.04 24.42
CA THR A 155 5.22 37.94 24.77
C THR A 155 6.54 37.37 24.24
N ILE A 156 7.05 37.99 23.18
CA ILE A 156 8.37 37.66 22.62
C ILE A 156 9.43 38.37 23.48
N PRO A 157 10.43 37.65 24.02
CA PRO A 157 11.55 38.25 24.75
C PRO A 157 12.30 39.28 23.89
N GLU A 158 12.77 40.37 24.49
CA GLU A 158 13.36 41.51 23.76
C GLU A 158 14.61 41.10 22.95
N ASP A 159 15.36 40.10 23.42
CA ASP A 159 16.53 39.54 22.74
C ASP A 159 16.17 38.74 21.47
N GLN A 160 14.95 38.21 21.38
CA GLN A 160 14.45 37.45 20.21
C GLN A 160 13.55 38.26 19.29
N LYS A 161 13.12 39.46 19.72
CA LYS A 161 12.18 40.30 18.98
C LYS A 161 12.66 40.66 17.58
N LYS A 162 13.90 41.14 17.46
CA LYS A 162 14.52 41.46 16.15
C LYS A 162 14.53 40.27 15.19
N PHE A 163 14.81 39.08 15.70
CA PHE A 163 14.85 37.87 14.89
C PHE A 163 13.45 37.51 14.38
N ILE A 164 12.43 37.55 15.25
CA ILE A 164 11.05 37.26 14.85
C ILE A 164 10.51 38.30 13.87
N ASP A 165 10.81 39.58 14.09
CA ASP A 165 10.38 40.66 13.18
C ASP A 165 10.96 40.45 11.77
N GLN A 166 12.24 40.09 11.65
CA GLN A 166 12.87 39.75 10.36
C GLN A 166 12.23 38.54 9.67
N VAL A 167 11.90 37.50 10.43
CA VAL A 167 11.22 36.32 9.88
C VAL A 167 9.81 36.67 9.41
N VAL A 168 9.10 37.50 10.18
CA VAL A 168 7.76 37.97 9.84
C VAL A 168 7.79 38.81 8.56
N GLU A 169 8.74 39.73 8.42
CA GLU A 169 8.91 40.56 7.22
C GLU A 169 9.10 39.70 5.97
N LYS A 170 10.03 38.72 6.02
CA LYS A 170 10.23 37.76 4.91
C LYS A 170 8.96 36.98 4.54
N ILE A 171 8.08 36.71 5.51
CA ILE A 171 6.82 35.99 5.28
C ILE A 171 5.75 36.91 4.69
N GLU A 172 5.68 38.17 5.11
CA GLU A 172 4.77 39.16 4.52
C GLU A 172 5.16 39.45 3.06
N ASP A 173 6.46 39.56 2.76
CA ASP A 173 6.97 39.72 1.40
C ASP A 173 6.56 38.52 0.51
N LEU A 174 6.65 37.30 1.06
CA LEU A 174 6.20 36.10 0.36
C LEU A 174 4.68 36.13 0.10
N LEU A 175 3.88 36.54 1.09
CA LEU A 175 2.42 36.62 0.97
C LEU A 175 1.97 37.69 -0.05
N GLN A 176 2.76 38.74 -0.23
CA GLN A 176 2.50 39.80 -1.22
C GLN A 176 2.98 39.43 -2.62
N SER A 177 3.84 38.41 -2.76
CA SER A 177 4.28 37.92 -4.06
C SER A 177 3.23 37.03 -4.74
N GLU A 178 2.96 37.24 -6.03
CA GLU A 178 2.04 36.38 -6.81
C GLU A 178 2.70 35.08 -7.30
N GLU A 179 4.02 34.95 -7.15
CA GLU A 179 4.77 33.76 -7.56
C GLU A 179 4.74 32.68 -6.47
N ASN A 180 4.56 31.42 -6.88
CA ASN A 180 4.55 30.28 -5.96
C ASN A 180 5.98 29.94 -5.51
N MET A 181 6.53 30.77 -4.62
CA MET A 181 7.89 30.67 -4.10
C MET A 181 7.93 29.93 -2.76
N ASN A 182 9.01 29.18 -2.52
CA ASN A 182 9.32 28.64 -1.20
C ASN A 182 10.20 29.62 -0.44
N LEU A 183 9.90 29.88 0.84
CA LEU A 183 10.75 30.66 1.73
C LEU A 183 11.54 29.71 2.63
N ASP A 184 12.84 29.60 2.36
CA ASP A 184 13.78 28.90 3.22
C ASP A 184 14.30 29.86 4.31
N LEU A 185 14.07 29.51 5.57
CA LEU A 185 14.60 30.24 6.72
C LEU A 185 15.94 29.65 7.15
N ASP A 186 16.87 30.51 7.56
CA ASP A 186 18.15 30.08 8.11
C ASP A 186 17.96 29.19 9.36
N PRO A 187 18.85 28.20 9.59
CA PRO A 187 18.79 27.37 10.78
C PRO A 187 18.77 28.20 12.07
N CYS A 188 17.79 27.94 12.93
CA CYS A 188 17.61 28.65 14.19
C CYS A 188 17.55 27.69 15.38
N THR A 189 17.65 28.23 16.60
CA THR A 189 17.54 27.42 17.82
C THR A 189 16.15 26.83 17.99
N GLY A 190 16.03 25.74 18.77
CA GLY A 190 14.71 25.15 19.06
C GLY A 190 13.73 26.13 19.70
N PHE A 191 14.23 27.08 20.49
CA PHE A 191 13.43 28.15 21.11
C PHE A 191 12.93 29.16 20.06
N GLN A 192 13.80 29.64 19.18
CA GLN A 192 13.43 30.50 18.05
C GLN A 192 12.42 29.83 17.13
N ARG A 193 12.62 28.53 16.82
CA ARG A 193 11.66 27.74 16.05
C ARG A 193 10.29 27.74 16.72
N LYS A 194 10.22 27.48 18.03
CA LYS A 194 8.96 27.52 18.80
C LYS A 194 8.28 28.88 18.68
N LEU A 195 9.04 29.98 18.84
CA LEU A 195 8.51 31.34 18.72
C LEU A 195 7.94 31.61 17.31
N ILE A 196 8.63 31.21 16.24
CA ILE A 196 8.13 31.34 14.87
C ILE A 196 6.77 30.64 14.71
N TYR A 197 6.66 29.37 15.10
CA TYR A 197 5.39 28.63 14.99
C TYR A 197 4.27 29.27 15.80
N GLN A 198 4.57 29.79 16.99
CA GLN A 198 3.58 30.41 17.87
C GLN A 198 3.11 31.77 17.36
N THR A 199 4.01 32.57 16.80
CA THR A 199 3.69 33.88 16.20
C THR A 199 2.85 33.72 14.93
N LEU A 200 3.19 32.74 14.07
CA LEU A 200 2.48 32.50 12.82
C LEU A 200 1.08 31.91 13.03
N SER A 201 0.90 31.03 14.03
CA SER A 201 -0.43 30.48 14.32
C SER A 201 -1.41 31.56 14.77
N TRP A 202 -0.94 32.56 15.53
CA TRP A 202 -1.74 33.72 15.91
C TRP A 202 -2.03 34.64 14.72
N LYS A 203 -1.00 35.07 13.98
CA LYS A 203 -1.17 36.00 12.85
C LYS A 203 -2.12 35.45 11.78
N LYS A 204 -1.99 34.18 11.40
CA LYS A 204 -2.87 33.54 10.41
C LYS A 204 -4.30 33.28 10.90
N SER A 205 -4.54 33.29 12.21
CA SER A 205 -5.89 33.16 12.78
C SER A 205 -6.62 34.51 12.89
N ALA A 206 -5.89 35.63 12.77
CA ALA A 206 -6.42 36.99 12.89
C ALA A 206 -6.70 37.65 11.52
N THR A 207 -6.40 36.94 10.42
CA THR A 207 -6.70 37.32 9.03
C THR A 207 -7.81 36.43 8.50
#